data_AF-A0A316S888-F1
#
_entry.id   AF-A0A316S888-F1
#
_cell.length_a   1.000
_cell.length_b   1.000
_cell.length_c   1.000
_cell.angle_alpha   90.00
_cell.angle_beta   90.00
_cell.angle_gamma   90.00
#
_symmetry.space_group_name_H-M   'P 1'
#
loop_
_entity.id
_entity.type
_entity.pdbx_description
1 polymer ?
#
loop_
_entity_poly.entity_id
_entity_poly.type
_entity_poly.pdbx_seq_one_letter_code
_entity_poly.pdbx_strand_id
1 'polypeptide(L)'
;MPQLMTKEEIHEFGLQILSRYLEANAYEIEMMHPNMQLFPHIIAKKNGQLVFIIAATDVYPNKGSLGDNEKAALLENAAKFNAQAACAYLGIANAEGAKNNDRELCGKAYKDANFLTDFSGLEFIYFKD
;
A
#
# COMPACT_ATOMS: atom_id res chain seq x y z
N MET A 1 10.56 26.21 -4.64
CA MET A 1 10.61 24.98 -5.45
C MET A 1 9.71 23.95 -4.79
N PRO A 2 8.97 23.13 -5.54
CA PRO A 2 8.14 22.08 -4.95
C PRO A 2 9.01 21.06 -4.21
N GLN A 3 8.54 20.61 -3.05
CA GLN A 3 9.25 19.65 -2.20
C GLN A 3 8.86 18.23 -2.59
N LEU A 4 9.82 17.31 -2.74
CA LEU A 4 9.53 15.89 -2.93
C LEU A 4 9.09 15.24 -1.61
N MET A 5 8.18 14.28 -1.71
CA MET A 5 7.84 13.37 -0.62
C MET A 5 9.02 12.46 -0.29
N THR A 6 9.21 12.17 1.00
CA THR A 6 10.12 11.11 1.44
C THR A 6 9.51 9.72 1.15
N LYS A 7 10.28 8.66 1.37
CA LYS A 7 9.78 7.29 1.22
C LYS A 7 8.64 7.00 2.21
N GLU A 8 8.77 7.51 3.43
CA GLU A 8 7.77 7.40 4.48
C GLU A 8 6.48 8.13 4.07
N GLU A 9 6.58 9.35 3.55
CA GLU A 9 5.41 10.11 3.06
C GLU A 9 4.74 9.43 1.85
N ILE A 10 5.51 8.84 0.93
CA ILE A 10 4.98 8.04 -0.18
C ILE A 10 4.24 6.80 0.35
N HIS A 11 4.80 6.14 1.36
CA HIS A 11 4.18 4.99 1.98
C HIS A 11 2.87 5.35 2.68
N GLU A 12 2.88 6.40 3.50
CA GLU A 12 1.68 6.93 4.16
C GLU A 12 0.59 7.32 3.17
N PHE A 13 0.96 7.97 2.06
CA PHE A 13 0.02 8.29 0.97
C PHE A 13 -0.60 7.01 0.38
N GLY A 14 0.21 5.97 0.18
CA GLY A 14 -0.29 4.65 -0.23
C GLY A 14 -1.27 4.03 0.77
N LEU A 15 -1.00 4.14 2.07
CA LEU A 15 -1.91 3.66 3.11
C LEU A 15 -3.25 4.43 3.09
N GLN A 16 -3.24 5.74 2.79
CA GLN A 16 -4.47 6.52 2.63
C GLN A 16 -5.30 6.09 1.40
N ILE A 17 -4.65 5.70 0.30
CA ILE A 17 -5.35 5.12 -0.86
C ILE A 17 -5.95 3.77 -0.48
N LEU A 18 -5.16 2.93 0.20
CA LEU A 18 -5.58 1.61 0.62
C LEU A 18 -6.74 1.66 1.62
N SER A 19 -6.72 2.57 2.59
CA SER A 19 -7.81 2.69 3.58
C SER A 19 -9.14 3.01 2.93
N ARG A 20 -9.17 3.95 1.98
CA ARG A 20 -10.37 4.29 1.20
C ARG A 20 -10.88 3.10 0.40
N TYR A 21 -9.98 2.31 -0.20
CA TYR A 21 -10.35 1.08 -0.89
C TYR A 21 -10.97 0.07 0.07
N LEU A 22 -10.38 -0.13 1.24
CA LEU A 22 -10.87 -1.06 2.25
C LEU A 22 -12.29 -0.68 2.71
N GLU A 23 -12.50 0.58 3.07
CA GLU A 23 -13.81 1.12 3.46
C GLU A 23 -14.85 0.94 2.34
N ALA A 24 -14.50 1.30 1.10
CA ALA A 24 -15.38 1.12 -0.07
C ALA A 24 -15.73 -0.35 -0.36
N ASN A 25 -14.91 -1.30 0.14
CA ASN A 25 -15.10 -2.73 -0.03
C ASN A 25 -15.58 -3.44 1.25
N ALA A 26 -16.21 -2.69 2.16
CA ALA A 26 -16.83 -3.15 3.39
C ALA A 26 -15.86 -3.87 4.36
N TYR A 27 -14.61 -3.40 4.40
CA TYR A 27 -13.69 -3.74 5.49
C TYR A 27 -13.85 -2.73 6.63
N GLU A 28 -13.79 -3.21 7.85
CA GLU A 28 -13.66 -2.42 9.09
C GLU A 28 -12.18 -2.34 9.44
N ILE A 29 -11.59 -1.14 9.47
CA ILE A 29 -10.18 -0.96 9.84
C ILE A 29 -10.07 -0.91 11.38
N GLU A 30 -9.36 -1.86 11.96
CA GLU A 30 -9.09 -1.94 13.41
C GLU A 30 -7.82 -1.14 13.77
N MET A 31 -6.81 -1.19 12.89
CA MET A 31 -5.54 -0.50 13.10
C MET A 31 -4.89 -0.16 11.75
N MET A 32 -4.23 0.99 11.70
CA MET A 32 -3.32 1.38 10.63
C MET A 32 -2.03 1.93 11.26
N HIS A 33 -0.89 1.40 10.84
CA HIS A 33 0.43 1.76 11.34
C HIS A 33 1.31 2.25 10.17
N PRO A 34 1.78 3.51 10.17
CA PRO A 34 2.50 4.11 9.04
C PRO A 34 3.97 3.67 8.91
N ASN A 35 4.53 3.05 9.94
CA ASN A 35 5.92 2.57 9.89
C ASN A 35 6.06 1.37 8.93
N MET A 36 6.77 1.61 7.82
CA MET A 36 7.11 0.64 6.77
C MET A 36 7.83 -0.63 7.25
N GLN A 37 8.41 -0.61 8.45
CA GLN A 37 9.20 -1.70 9.02
C GLN A 37 8.39 -2.57 10.00
N LEU A 38 7.12 -2.25 10.25
CA LEU A 38 6.27 -2.98 11.19
C LEU A 38 5.13 -3.67 10.45
N PHE A 39 5.08 -5.00 10.53
CA PHE A 39 4.08 -5.81 9.85
C PHE A 39 3.07 -6.40 10.84
N PRO A 40 1.75 -6.28 10.58
CA PRO A 40 1.13 -5.66 9.40
C PRO A 40 1.08 -4.12 9.44
N HIS A 41 0.91 -3.48 8.27
CA HIS A 41 0.63 -2.04 8.20
C HIS A 41 -0.84 -1.73 8.49
N ILE A 42 -1.76 -2.63 8.13
CA ILE A 42 -3.19 -2.49 8.43
C ILE A 42 -3.72 -3.81 8.99
N ILE A 43 -4.50 -3.70 10.06
CA ILE A 43 -5.38 -4.78 10.52
C ILE A 43 -6.81 -4.35 10.18
N ALA A 44 -7.49 -5.17 9.41
CA ALA A 44 -8.88 -4.94 9.04
C ALA A 44 -9.71 -6.20 9.26
N LYS A 45 -11.02 -6.05 9.27
CA LYS A 45 -11.99 -7.15 9.43
C LYS A 45 -12.99 -7.09 8.28
N LYS A 46 -13.28 -8.25 7.69
CA LYS A 46 -14.32 -8.38 6.66
C LYS A 46 -15.19 -9.59 6.97
N ASN A 47 -16.49 -9.37 7.13
CA ASN A 47 -17.45 -10.43 7.44
C ASN A 47 -17.04 -11.29 8.65
N GLY A 48 -16.46 -10.68 9.69
CA GLY A 48 -15.99 -11.41 10.87
C GLY A 48 -14.53 -11.90 10.81
N GLN A 49 -13.94 -12.01 9.62
CA GLN A 49 -12.58 -12.52 9.43
C GLN A 49 -11.55 -11.39 9.51
N LEU A 50 -10.54 -11.55 10.36
CA LEU A 50 -9.38 -10.65 10.40
C LEU A 50 -8.52 -10.82 9.15
N VAL A 51 -8.03 -9.71 8.62
CA VAL A 51 -7.12 -9.63 7.48
C VAL A 51 -5.97 -8.69 7.88
N PHE A 52 -4.77 -9.23 7.88
CA PHE A 52 -3.52 -8.51 8.11
C PHE A 52 -2.95 -8.13 6.75
N ILE A 53 -2.67 -6.84 6.57
CA ILE A 53 -2.31 -6.29 5.26
C ILE A 53 -0.97 -5.57 5.37
N ILE A 54 -0.05 -5.90 4.45
CA ILE A 54 1.14 -5.09 4.17
C ILE A 54 0.97 -4.39 2.83
N ALA A 55 1.54 -3.20 2.73
CA ALA A 55 1.41 -2.34 1.57
C ALA A 55 2.79 -1.88 1.12
N ALA A 56 3.02 -1.84 -0.18
CA ALA A 56 4.18 -1.20 -0.77
C ALA A 56 3.71 -0.21 -1.83
N THR A 57 4.32 0.98 -1.79
CA THR A 57 4.01 2.07 -2.71
C THR A 57 5.31 2.58 -3.30
N ASP A 58 5.35 2.75 -4.61
CA ASP A 58 6.47 3.40 -5.29
C ASP A 58 5.93 4.37 -6.35
N VAL A 59 6.84 5.17 -6.90
CA VAL A 59 6.52 6.22 -7.88
C VAL A 59 6.88 5.73 -9.28
N TYR A 60 6.12 6.17 -10.29
CA TYR A 60 6.39 5.92 -11.70
C TYR A 60 7.89 6.05 -12.04
N PRO A 61 8.47 5.12 -12.83
CA PRO A 61 7.80 4.04 -13.56
C PRO A 61 7.54 2.79 -12.73
N ASN A 62 7.90 2.80 -11.45
CA ASN A 62 7.81 1.63 -10.59
C ASN A 62 6.42 1.49 -9.97
N LYS A 63 6.20 0.29 -9.43
CA LYS A 63 5.13 -0.04 -8.50
C LYS A 63 5.78 -0.57 -7.24
N GLY A 64 5.12 -0.37 -6.09
CA GLY A 64 5.58 -0.94 -4.83
C GLY A 64 5.80 -2.44 -4.96
N SER A 65 6.85 -2.93 -4.29
CA SER A 65 7.20 -4.36 -4.25
C SER A 65 7.52 -4.78 -2.81
N LEU A 66 7.37 -6.07 -2.53
CA LEU A 66 7.61 -6.69 -1.22
C LEU A 66 8.40 -7.97 -1.45
N GLY A 67 9.46 -8.16 -0.68
CA GLY A 67 10.25 -9.39 -0.70
C GLY A 67 9.58 -10.55 0.02
N ASP A 68 10.22 -11.72 -0.07
CA ASP A 68 9.73 -12.95 0.56
C ASP A 68 9.79 -12.87 2.09
N ASN A 69 10.76 -12.14 2.65
CA ASN A 69 10.91 -11.98 4.09
C ASN A 69 9.74 -11.20 4.71
N GLU A 70 9.30 -10.11 4.05
CA GLU A 70 8.16 -9.31 4.49
C GLU A 70 6.86 -10.12 4.43
N LYS A 71 6.67 -10.90 3.35
CA LYS A 71 5.52 -11.79 3.19
C LYS A 71 5.52 -12.91 4.25
N ALA A 72 6.67 -13.52 4.52
CA ALA A 72 6.82 -14.56 5.53
C ALA A 72 6.51 -14.01 6.94
N ALA A 73 7.05 -12.84 7.29
CA ALA A 73 6.78 -12.19 8.57
C ALA A 73 5.29 -11.85 8.75
N LEU A 74 4.62 -11.39 7.67
CA LEU A 74 3.17 -11.16 7.69
C LEU A 74 2.40 -12.46 7.93
N LEU A 75 2.74 -13.53 7.20
CA LEU A 75 2.08 -14.83 7.31
C LEU A 75 2.24 -15.42 8.72
N GLU A 76 3.45 -15.39 9.29
CA GLU A 76 3.73 -15.84 10.66
C GLU A 76 2.93 -15.04 11.70
N ASN A 77 2.81 -13.72 11.52
CA ASN A 77 2.02 -12.89 12.42
C ASN A 77 0.52 -13.17 12.27
N ALA A 78 0.00 -13.27 11.04
CA ALA A 78 -1.41 -13.54 10.79
C ALA A 78 -1.86 -14.90 11.36
N ALA A 79 -1.01 -15.93 11.27
CA ALA A 79 -1.29 -17.26 11.82
C ALA A 79 -1.54 -17.26 13.34
N LYS A 80 -0.82 -16.43 14.09
CA LYS A 80 -0.98 -16.30 15.57
C LYS A 80 -2.37 -15.78 15.97
N PHE A 81 -3.05 -15.08 15.06
CA PHE A 81 -4.36 -14.47 15.30
C PHE A 81 -5.49 -15.10 14.48
N ASN A 82 -5.23 -16.23 13.80
CA ASN A 82 -6.17 -16.84 12.85
C ASN A 82 -6.68 -15.84 11.79
N ALA A 83 -5.79 -14.95 11.34
CA ALA A 83 -6.06 -13.92 10.36
C ALA A 83 -5.63 -14.38 8.95
N GLN A 84 -6.28 -13.84 7.92
CA GLN A 84 -5.79 -13.92 6.55
C GLN A 84 -4.67 -12.91 6.33
N ALA A 85 -3.76 -13.18 5.39
CA ALA A 85 -2.70 -12.27 5.01
C ALA A 85 -2.91 -11.75 3.58
N ALA A 86 -2.71 -10.45 3.37
CA ALA A 86 -2.77 -9.86 2.04
C ALA A 86 -1.69 -8.79 1.81
N CYS A 87 -1.30 -8.65 0.55
CA CYS A 87 -0.41 -7.60 0.08
C CYS A 87 -1.19 -6.57 -0.75
N ALA A 88 -0.80 -5.31 -0.63
CA ALA A 88 -1.28 -4.23 -1.49
C ALA A 88 -0.10 -3.58 -2.21
N TYR A 89 -0.13 -3.58 -3.55
CA TYR A 89 0.92 -3.02 -4.38
C TYR A 89 0.39 -1.77 -5.09
N LEU A 90 0.97 -0.62 -4.77
CA LEU A 90 0.53 0.67 -5.27
C LEU A 90 1.65 1.34 -6.09
N GLY A 91 1.26 1.94 -7.21
CA GLY A 91 2.08 2.87 -7.96
C GLY A 91 1.41 4.24 -7.95
N ILE A 92 2.21 5.30 -7.83
CA ILE A 92 1.73 6.68 -7.98
C ILE A 92 2.48 7.40 -9.09
N ALA A 93 1.78 8.20 -9.88
CA ALA A 93 2.38 9.02 -10.93
C ALA A 93 1.87 10.46 -10.81
N ASN A 94 2.78 11.44 -10.92
CA ASN A 94 2.37 12.84 -10.93
C ASN A 94 1.36 13.10 -12.05
N ALA A 95 0.18 13.60 -11.71
CA ALA A 95 -0.93 13.73 -12.65
C ALA A 95 -0.66 14.79 -13.73
N GLU A 96 0.10 15.84 -13.43
CA GLU A 96 0.51 16.84 -14.42
C GLU A 96 1.49 16.23 -15.43
N GLY A 97 2.45 15.45 -14.95
CA GLY A 97 3.38 14.69 -15.81
C GLY A 97 2.63 13.77 -16.76
N ALA A 98 1.67 13.00 -16.23
CA ALA A 98 0.85 12.10 -17.04
C ALA A 98 0.02 12.84 -18.09
N LYS A 99 -0.61 13.96 -17.70
CA LYS A 99 -1.41 14.80 -18.61
C LYS A 99 -0.57 15.39 -19.75
N ASN A 100 0.68 15.76 -19.47
CA ASN A 100 1.57 16.40 -20.42
C ASN A 100 2.48 15.42 -21.17
N ASN A 101 2.32 14.10 -20.96
CA ASN A 101 3.23 13.05 -21.46
C ASN A 101 4.70 13.27 -21.04
N ASP A 102 4.93 13.91 -19.89
CA ASP A 102 6.25 14.12 -19.30
C ASP A 102 6.57 12.99 -18.33
N ARG A 103 7.37 12.03 -18.81
CA ARG A 103 7.78 10.85 -18.04
C ARG A 103 8.69 11.20 -16.87
N GLU A 104 9.47 12.28 -16.95
CA GLU A 104 10.32 12.69 -15.84
C GLU A 104 9.43 13.24 -14.71
N LEU A 105 8.48 14.11 -15.06
CA LEU A 105 7.55 14.69 -14.09
C LEU A 105 6.65 13.62 -13.46
N CYS A 106 6.21 12.60 -14.21
CA CYS A 106 5.48 11.45 -13.66
C CYS A 106 6.19 10.82 -12.45
N GLY A 107 7.53 10.76 -12.48
CA GLY A 107 8.36 10.22 -11.41
C GLY A 107 8.63 11.17 -10.23
N LYS A 108 8.10 12.40 -10.26
CA LYS A 108 8.29 13.38 -9.18
C LYS A 108 7.06 13.43 -8.27
N ALA A 109 7.19 12.74 -7.14
CA ALA A 109 6.22 12.75 -6.06
C ALA A 109 6.28 14.05 -5.23
N TYR A 110 5.85 15.17 -5.81
CA TYR A 110 5.81 16.45 -5.09
C TYR A 110 4.69 16.49 -4.05
N LYS A 111 4.98 17.10 -2.89
CA LYS A 111 3.95 17.45 -1.91
C LYS A 111 2.89 18.35 -2.56
N ASP A 112 1.64 18.17 -2.13
CA ASP A 112 0.45 18.91 -2.61
C ASP A 112 0.10 18.69 -4.10
N ALA A 113 0.82 17.82 -4.82
CA ALA A 113 0.47 17.45 -6.18
C ALA A 113 -0.69 16.45 -6.21
N ASN A 114 -1.40 16.41 -7.34
CA ASN A 114 -2.34 15.33 -7.63
C ASN A 114 -1.61 14.13 -8.23
N PHE A 115 -2.09 12.94 -7.90
CA PHE A 115 -1.50 11.68 -8.36
C PHE A 115 -2.54 10.83 -9.09
N LEU A 116 -2.11 10.20 -10.18
CA LEU A 116 -2.77 9.02 -10.71
C LEU A 116 -2.26 7.81 -9.94
N THR A 117 -3.16 6.86 -9.64
CA THR A 117 -2.84 5.67 -8.85
C THR A 117 -2.99 4.41 -9.70
N ASP A 118 -1.95 3.58 -9.71
CA ASP A 118 -2.01 2.21 -10.19
C ASP A 118 -2.16 1.27 -8.98
N PHE A 119 -3.39 0.88 -8.68
CA PHE A 119 -3.71 -0.05 -7.60
C PHE A 119 -4.85 -0.98 -8.03
N SER A 120 -4.66 -2.29 -7.85
CA SER A 120 -5.58 -3.34 -8.36
C SER A 120 -6.30 -4.11 -7.26
N GLY A 121 -6.20 -3.65 -6.00
CA GLY A 121 -6.78 -4.33 -4.84
C GLY A 121 -5.78 -5.20 -4.09
N LEU A 122 -6.31 -6.06 -3.22
CA LEU A 122 -5.54 -6.93 -2.34
C LEU A 122 -5.14 -8.24 -3.04
N GLU A 123 -3.89 -8.64 -2.86
CA GLU A 123 -3.40 -9.98 -3.22
C GLU A 123 -3.30 -10.83 -1.95
N PHE A 124 -4.20 -11.80 -1.80
CA PHE A 124 -4.16 -12.72 -0.66
C PHE A 124 -3.04 -13.75 -0.81
N ILE A 125 -2.29 -13.95 0.26
CA ILE A 125 -1.16 -14.88 0.31
C ILE A 125 -1.39 -15.96 1.37
N TYR A 126 -0.77 -17.11 1.16
CA TYR A 126 -0.91 -18.30 2.00
C TYR A 126 0.46 -18.97 2.14
N PHE A 127 0.64 -19.74 3.22
CA PHE A 127 1.75 -20.69 3.28
C PHE A 127 1.58 -21.71 2.14
N LYS A 128 2.68 -22.03 1.45
CA LYS A 128 2.70 -23.23 0.62
C LYS A 128 2.91 -24.41 1.57
N ASP A 129 1.97 -25.35 1.53
CA ASP A 129 2.09 -26.66 2.19
C ASP A 129 3.31 -27.44 1.67
#